data_AF-A0A2S8SS80-F1
#
_entry.id   AF-A0A2S8SS80-F1
#
_cell.length_a   1.000
_cell.length_b   1.000
_cell.length_c   1.000
_cell.angle_alpha   90.00
_cell.angle_beta   90.00
_cell.angle_gamma   90.00
#
_symmetry.space_group_name_H-M   'P 1'
#
loop_
_entity.id
_entity.type
_entity.pdbx_description
1 polymer ?
#
loop_
_entity_poly.entity_id
_entity_poly.type
_entity_poly.pdbx_seq_one_letter_code
_entity_poly.pdbx_strand_id
1 'polypeptide(L)'
;MDKQNIETTVTRRQVVTGAAAVVAGVALAGVASQAQPEAPVPNVKTKQVRVYVTDKELEDWTVDVTAAFVAGLPLVKVFQNAGAKTQNEHLQRFSQDAPDMLGKGYILSDLMEMNRHIFTRDYVTTVRYGEIYGELDTSLAKWVKARPRRE
;
A
#
# COMPACT_ATOMS: atom_id res chain seq x y z
N MET A 1 34.78 16.79 16.17
CA MET A 1 35.03 15.49 16.81
C MET A 1 33.75 15.12 17.55
N ASP A 2 32.78 14.54 16.83
CA ASP A 2 32.61 13.09 16.65
C ASP A 2 32.14 12.42 17.94
N LYS A 3 30.85 12.02 17.99
CA LYS A 3 30.34 10.72 18.49
C LYS A 3 28.86 10.58 18.08
N GLN A 4 28.29 9.43 17.70
CA GLN A 4 28.74 8.24 16.99
C GLN A 4 27.45 7.64 16.40
N ASN A 5 27.57 7.13 15.18
CA ASN A 5 26.55 6.39 14.46
C ASN A 5 26.18 5.11 15.22
N ILE A 6 24.88 4.82 15.36
CA ILE A 6 24.40 3.52 15.84
C ILE A 6 23.99 2.69 14.63
N GLU A 7 24.95 1.89 14.15
CA GLU A 7 24.70 0.77 13.25
C GLU A 7 23.99 -0.33 14.04
N THR A 8 22.80 -0.74 13.60
CA THR A 8 22.14 -1.94 14.13
C THR A 8 22.19 -3.04 13.07
N THR A 9 23.18 -3.89 13.23
CA THR A 9 23.35 -5.17 12.54
C THR A 9 22.26 -6.14 12.99
N VAL A 10 21.37 -6.56 12.09
CA VAL A 10 20.47 -7.69 12.33
C VAL A 10 20.95 -8.90 11.54
N THR A 11 21.76 -9.70 12.22
CA THR A 11 22.23 -11.04 11.82
C THR A 11 21.28 -12.10 12.36
N ARG A 12 20.66 -12.91 11.47
CA ARG A 12 20.27 -14.34 11.63
C ARG A 12 19.16 -14.66 10.60
N ARG A 13 19.06 -15.84 9.98
CA ARG A 13 19.48 -17.20 10.39
C ARG A 13 19.53 -18.06 9.12
N GLN A 14 20.61 -18.83 8.93
CA GLN A 14 20.58 -19.98 8.03
C GLN A 14 19.72 -21.09 8.65
N VAL A 15 18.92 -21.75 7.82
CA VAL A 15 18.26 -23.02 8.17
C VAL A 15 19.19 -24.14 7.72
N VAL A 16 19.65 -24.93 8.70
CA VAL A 16 20.45 -26.14 8.51
C VAL A 16 19.58 -27.33 8.91
N THR A 17 19.42 -28.30 8.02
CA THR A 17 18.93 -29.67 8.30
C THR A 17 19.51 -30.53 7.16
N GLY A 18 20.56 -31.34 7.34
CA GLY A 18 20.63 -32.59 8.12
C GLY A 18 20.13 -33.76 7.24
N ALA A 19 20.92 -34.31 6.31
CA ALA A 19 21.91 -35.40 6.44
C ALA A 19 21.35 -36.81 6.12
N ALA A 20 21.85 -37.44 5.05
CA ALA A 20 22.16 -38.89 4.96
C ALA A 20 22.97 -39.18 3.67
N ALA A 21 24.11 -39.84 3.84
CA ALA A 21 25.13 -40.11 2.83
C ALA A 21 25.00 -41.51 2.23
N VAL A 22 25.34 -41.70 0.94
CA VAL A 22 26.02 -42.91 0.43
C VAL A 22 26.94 -42.53 -0.74
N VAL A 23 28.13 -43.13 -0.71
CA VAL A 23 29.35 -42.87 -1.47
C VAL A 23 29.34 -43.61 -2.81
N ALA A 24 29.76 -42.97 -3.91
CA ALA A 24 30.64 -43.57 -4.94
C ALA A 24 30.96 -42.59 -6.08
N GLY A 25 32.25 -42.28 -6.24
CA GLY A 25 32.88 -42.24 -7.57
C GLY A 25 32.98 -40.90 -8.33
N VAL A 26 34.24 -40.45 -8.45
CA VAL A 26 34.85 -39.85 -9.67
C VAL A 26 34.55 -38.40 -10.03
N ALA A 27 35.65 -37.64 -10.13
CA ALA A 27 35.95 -36.47 -10.98
C ALA A 27 36.21 -35.16 -10.22
N LEU A 28 37.50 -34.85 -10.07
CA LEU A 28 38.03 -33.50 -9.85
C LEU A 28 37.82 -32.67 -11.12
N ALA A 29 36.82 -31.81 -11.12
CA ALA A 29 36.69 -30.71 -12.08
C ALA A 29 36.17 -29.48 -11.33
N GLY A 30 36.94 -28.39 -11.40
CA GLY A 30 36.64 -27.15 -10.69
C GLY A 30 35.26 -26.61 -11.05
N VAL A 31 34.42 -26.41 -10.04
CA VAL A 31 33.19 -25.64 -10.18
C VAL A 31 33.58 -24.17 -10.19
N ALA A 32 33.81 -23.64 -11.39
CA ALA A 32 33.80 -22.21 -11.62
C ALA A 32 32.42 -21.68 -11.19
N SER A 33 32.42 -20.80 -10.19
CA SER A 33 31.28 -19.94 -9.86
C SER A 33 30.98 -19.08 -11.08
N GLN A 34 30.06 -19.54 -11.93
CA GLN A 34 29.48 -18.68 -12.95
C GLN A 34 28.52 -17.73 -12.23
N ALA A 35 29.02 -16.53 -11.96
CA ALA A 35 28.17 -15.37 -11.75
C ALA A 35 27.20 -15.30 -12.94
N GLN A 36 25.91 -15.56 -12.66
CA GLN A 36 24.87 -15.26 -13.63
C GLN A 36 24.99 -13.77 -13.97
N PRO A 37 24.96 -13.39 -15.26
CA PRO A 37 24.87 -11.98 -15.60
C PRO A 37 23.57 -11.48 -14.99
N GLU A 38 23.66 -10.64 -13.96
CA GLU A 38 22.51 -9.94 -13.42
C GLU A 38 21.88 -9.18 -14.59
N ALA A 39 20.73 -9.67 -15.05
CA ALA A 39 19.98 -9.03 -16.12
C ALA A 39 19.83 -7.55 -15.74
N PRO A 40 20.07 -6.62 -16.67
CA PRO A 40 19.94 -5.20 -16.35
C PRO A 40 18.55 -4.98 -15.77
N VAL A 41 18.49 -4.56 -14.51
CA VAL A 41 17.26 -4.14 -13.87
C VAL A 41 16.62 -3.16 -14.84
N PRO A 42 15.44 -3.44 -15.41
CA PRO A 42 14.85 -2.56 -16.37
C PRO A 42 14.72 -1.20 -15.70
N ASN A 43 15.40 -0.20 -16.26
CA ASN A 43 15.26 1.18 -15.82
C ASN A 43 13.84 1.60 -16.18
N VAL A 44 12.88 1.31 -15.29
CA VAL A 44 11.49 1.68 -15.45
C VAL A 44 11.46 3.19 -15.38
N LYS A 45 11.46 3.83 -16.57
CA LYS A 45 11.11 5.23 -16.71
C LYS A 45 9.72 5.37 -16.14
N THR A 46 9.62 5.82 -14.89
CA THR A 46 8.35 6.02 -14.21
C THR A 46 7.60 7.08 -15.00
N LYS A 47 6.57 6.65 -15.74
CA LYS A 47 5.64 7.56 -16.40
C LYS A 47 5.00 8.40 -15.29
N GLN A 48 5.38 9.67 -15.20
CA GLN A 48 4.87 10.62 -14.21
C GLN A 48 3.33 10.58 -14.28
N VAL A 49 2.68 10.02 -13.25
CA VAL A 49 1.22 10.01 -13.15
C VAL A 49 0.81 11.42 -12.75
N ARG A 50 -0.02 12.08 -13.55
CA ARG A 50 -0.60 13.37 -13.14
C ARG A 50 -1.52 13.11 -11.95
N VAL A 51 -1.24 13.76 -10.83
CA VAL A 51 -2.07 13.70 -9.63
C VAL A 51 -3.15 14.78 -9.76
N TYR A 52 -4.42 14.41 -9.62
CA TYR A 52 -5.56 15.33 -9.77
C TYR A 52 -6.17 15.79 -8.45
N VAL A 53 -5.68 15.25 -7.33
CA VAL A 53 -6.20 15.53 -5.99
C VAL A 53 -5.03 15.99 -5.13
N THR A 54 -5.18 17.14 -4.49
CA THR A 54 -4.20 17.66 -3.53
C THR A 54 -4.22 16.84 -2.24
N ASP A 55 -3.11 16.84 -1.49
CA ASP A 55 -3.05 16.19 -0.17
C ASP A 55 -4.20 16.64 0.75
N LYS A 56 -4.54 17.93 0.69
CA LYS A 56 -5.60 18.53 1.50
C LYS A 56 -6.99 18.03 1.10
N GLU A 57 -7.30 17.99 -0.20
CA GLU A 57 -8.60 17.47 -0.67
C GLU A 57 -8.78 15.99 -0.31
N LEU A 58 -7.71 15.19 -0.40
CA LEU A 58 -7.74 13.78 0.01
C LEU A 58 -7.92 13.64 1.52
N GLU A 59 -7.27 14.50 2.31
CA GLU A 59 -7.43 14.54 3.78
C GLU A 59 -8.88 14.90 4.16
N ASP A 60 -9.43 15.99 3.63
CA ASP A 60 -10.79 16.45 3.91
C ASP A 60 -11.83 15.37 3.54
N TRP A 61 -11.68 14.75 2.36
CA TRP A 61 -12.54 13.63 1.96
C TRP A 61 -12.39 12.41 2.88
N THR A 62 -11.16 12.10 3.30
CA THR A 62 -10.91 10.96 4.21
C THR A 62 -11.49 11.21 5.60
N VAL A 63 -11.49 12.46 6.09
CA VAL A 63 -12.14 12.84 7.35
C VAL A 63 -13.64 12.54 7.27
N ASP A 64 -14.30 12.91 6.18
CA ASP A 64 -15.72 12.62 5.98
C ASP A 64 -16.01 11.11 5.91
N VAL A 65 -15.18 10.36 5.18
CA VAL A 65 -15.27 8.89 5.10
C VAL A 65 -15.10 8.25 6.48
N THR A 66 -14.08 8.67 7.23
CA THR A 66 -13.76 8.14 8.56
C THR A 66 -14.89 8.44 9.54
N ALA A 67 -15.38 9.68 9.57
CA ALA A 67 -16.50 10.07 10.42
C ALA A 67 -17.75 9.22 10.13
N ALA A 68 -18.01 8.94 8.86
CA ALA A 68 -19.15 8.11 8.48
C ALA A 68 -18.98 6.63 8.88
N PHE A 69 -17.79 6.05 8.74
CA PHE A 69 -17.50 4.71 9.24
C PHE A 69 -17.64 4.61 10.76
N VAL A 70 -17.10 5.57 11.51
CA VAL A 70 -17.20 5.61 12.97
C VAL A 70 -18.67 5.73 13.42
N ALA A 71 -19.50 6.44 12.64
CA ALA A 71 -20.94 6.53 12.88
C ALA A 71 -21.72 5.25 12.52
N GLY A 72 -21.04 4.20 12.02
CA GLY A 72 -21.67 2.93 11.65
C GLY A 72 -22.53 3.01 10.38
N LEU A 73 -22.30 3.99 9.51
CA LEU A 73 -23.02 4.09 8.24
C LEU A 73 -22.68 2.90 7.34
N PRO A 74 -23.65 2.36 6.57
CA PRO A 74 -23.37 1.36 5.55
C PRO A 74 -22.35 1.88 4.54
N LEU A 75 -21.47 0.99 4.05
CA LEU A 75 -20.37 1.32 3.12
C LEU A 75 -20.81 2.20 1.94
N VAL A 76 -21.96 1.87 1.33
CA VAL A 76 -22.56 2.65 0.23
C VAL A 76 -22.85 4.10 0.64
N LYS A 77 -23.38 4.30 1.86
CA LYS A 77 -23.72 5.63 2.38
C LYS A 77 -22.50 6.44 2.76
N VAL A 78 -21.42 5.79 3.20
CA VAL A 78 -20.14 6.43 3.49
C VAL A 78 -19.62 7.17 2.25
N PHE A 79 -19.53 6.48 1.11
CA PHE A 79 -19.04 7.09 -0.13
C PHE A 79 -20.00 8.13 -0.70
N GLN A 80 -21.32 7.89 -0.68
CA GLN A 80 -22.30 8.89 -1.12
C GLN A 80 -22.17 10.20 -0.34
N ASN A 81 -22.00 10.12 0.98
CA ASN A 81 -21.87 11.31 1.83
C ASN A 81 -20.56 12.06 1.58
N ALA A 82 -19.44 11.34 1.45
CA ALA A 82 -18.13 11.95 1.20
C ALA A 82 -18.07 12.58 -0.21
N GLY A 83 -18.67 11.92 -1.22
CA GLY A 83 -18.78 12.44 -2.58
C GLY A 83 -19.64 13.70 -2.67
N ALA A 84 -20.69 13.83 -1.85
CA ALA A 84 -21.55 15.02 -1.85
C ALA A 84 -20.88 16.27 -1.26
N LYS A 85 -19.82 16.10 -0.44
CA LYS A 85 -19.13 17.19 0.27
C LYS A 85 -17.87 17.69 -0.44
N THR A 86 -17.18 16.81 -1.16
CA THR A 86 -15.94 17.18 -1.86
C THR A 86 -16.23 18.07 -3.08
N GLN A 87 -15.33 19.03 -3.35
CA GLN A 87 -15.39 19.86 -4.56
C GLN A 87 -14.59 19.28 -5.73
N ASN A 88 -13.77 18.25 -5.48
CA ASN A 88 -12.92 17.64 -6.50
C ASN A 88 -13.71 16.64 -7.34
N GLU A 89 -13.85 16.90 -8.64
CA GLU A 89 -14.64 16.05 -9.55
C GLU A 89 -14.15 14.60 -9.60
N HIS A 90 -12.85 14.33 -9.43
CA HIS A 90 -12.32 12.96 -9.45
C HIS A 90 -12.74 12.18 -8.20
N LEU A 91 -12.68 12.81 -7.03
CA LEU A 91 -13.19 12.22 -5.79
C LEU A 91 -14.72 12.04 -5.82
N GLN A 92 -15.45 13.00 -6.41
CA GLN A 92 -16.91 12.87 -6.59
C GLN A 92 -17.24 11.65 -7.44
N ARG A 93 -16.63 11.51 -8.62
CA ARG A 93 -16.86 10.39 -9.54
C ARG A 93 -16.49 9.05 -8.89
N PHE A 94 -15.31 8.97 -8.27
CA PHE A 94 -14.93 7.76 -7.53
C PHE A 94 -15.95 7.40 -6.45
N SER A 95 -16.45 8.40 -5.70
CA SER A 95 -17.44 8.19 -4.65
C SER A 95 -18.82 7.76 -5.17
N GLN A 96 -19.13 8.06 -6.43
CA GLN A 96 -20.36 7.61 -7.10
C GLN A 96 -20.22 6.19 -7.67
N ASP A 97 -19.05 5.87 -8.24
CA ASP A 97 -18.81 4.58 -8.91
C ASP A 97 -18.43 3.46 -7.92
N ALA A 98 -17.69 3.79 -6.85
CA ALA A 98 -17.19 2.80 -5.91
C ALA A 98 -18.30 1.95 -5.25
N PRO A 99 -19.44 2.50 -4.80
CA PRO A 99 -20.52 1.71 -4.22
C PRO A 99 -21.01 0.55 -5.09
N ASP A 100 -21.17 0.78 -6.39
CA ASP A 100 -21.65 -0.24 -7.33
C ASP A 100 -20.62 -1.36 -7.52
N MET A 101 -19.33 -1.01 -7.54
CA MET A 101 -18.25 -1.99 -7.66
C MET A 101 -18.08 -2.77 -6.34
N LEU A 102 -18.12 -2.11 -5.20
CA LEU A 102 -18.09 -2.77 -3.89
C LEU A 102 -19.29 -3.72 -3.72
N GLY A 103 -20.48 -3.31 -4.17
CA GLY A 103 -21.68 -4.16 -4.19
C GLY A 103 -21.55 -5.40 -5.07
N LYS A 104 -20.67 -5.38 -6.08
CA LYS A 104 -20.33 -6.54 -6.92
C LYS A 104 -19.22 -7.42 -6.33
N GLY A 105 -18.68 -7.06 -5.15
CA GLY A 105 -17.63 -7.82 -4.47
C GLY A 105 -16.20 -7.42 -4.84
N TYR A 106 -16.00 -6.28 -5.50
CA TYR A 106 -14.64 -5.74 -5.70
C TYR A 106 -14.06 -5.25 -4.37
N ILE A 107 -12.73 -5.37 -4.23
CA ILE A 107 -11.97 -4.92 -3.06
C ILE A 107 -11.72 -3.41 -3.17
N LEU A 108 -11.94 -2.64 -2.10
CA LEU A 108 -11.81 -1.18 -2.09
C LEU A 108 -10.38 -0.73 -2.41
N SER A 109 -9.39 -1.35 -1.78
CA SER A 109 -7.97 -1.03 -2.02
C SER A 109 -7.55 -1.32 -3.45
N ASP A 110 -8.12 -2.34 -4.12
CA ASP A 110 -7.85 -2.59 -5.53
C ASP A 110 -8.49 -1.52 -6.42
N LEU A 111 -9.72 -1.08 -6.11
CA LEU A 111 -10.36 0.03 -6.82
C LEU A 111 -9.56 1.33 -6.66
N MET A 112 -9.03 1.60 -5.47
CA MET A 112 -8.17 2.77 -5.22
C MET A 112 -6.81 2.65 -5.93
N GLU A 113 -6.23 1.45 -5.98
CA GLU A 113 -4.99 1.18 -6.72
C GLU A 113 -5.18 1.40 -8.23
N MET A 114 -6.34 1.09 -8.80
CA MET A 114 -6.66 1.42 -10.20
C MET A 114 -6.75 2.94 -10.43
N ASN A 115 -7.00 3.71 -9.37
CA ASN A 115 -7.13 5.16 -9.37
C ASN A 115 -5.92 5.86 -8.72
N ARG A 116 -4.69 5.44 -9.05
CA ARG A 116 -3.41 6.02 -8.54
C ARG A 116 -3.21 7.52 -8.78
N HIS A 117 -4.05 8.12 -9.61
CA HIS A 117 -4.06 9.56 -9.88
C HIS A 117 -4.86 10.36 -8.83
N ILE A 118 -5.63 9.65 -7.99
CA ILE A 118 -6.43 10.14 -6.86
C ILE A 118 -5.77 9.70 -5.55
N PHE A 119 -5.43 8.42 -5.44
CA PHE A 119 -4.95 7.81 -4.20
C PHE A 119 -3.46 7.54 -4.24
N THR A 120 -2.77 8.00 -3.20
CA THR A 120 -1.34 7.73 -3.02
C THR A 120 -1.11 6.31 -2.54
N ARG A 121 0.08 5.75 -2.81
CA ARG A 121 0.40 4.35 -2.47
C ARG A 121 0.27 4.06 -0.96
N ASP A 122 0.70 5.00 -0.12
CA ASP A 122 0.59 4.89 1.34
C ASP A 122 -0.87 4.91 1.82
N TYR A 123 -1.73 5.69 1.16
CA TYR A 123 -3.17 5.68 1.41
C TYR A 123 -3.77 4.30 1.11
N VAL A 124 -3.53 3.79 -0.10
CA VAL A 124 -4.02 2.47 -0.53
C VAL A 124 -3.53 1.35 0.38
N THR A 125 -2.28 1.42 0.82
CA THR A 125 -1.69 0.45 1.76
C THR A 125 -2.44 0.46 3.10
N THR A 126 -2.78 1.64 3.61
CA THR A 126 -3.56 1.77 4.85
C THR A 126 -4.95 1.20 4.70
N VAL A 127 -5.64 1.52 3.60
CA VAL A 127 -6.97 0.98 3.30
C VAL A 127 -6.93 -0.54 3.19
N ARG A 128 -5.94 -1.09 2.49
CA ARG A 128 -5.77 -2.54 2.36
C ARG A 128 -5.58 -3.24 3.71
N TYR A 129 -4.78 -2.65 4.59
CA TYR A 129 -4.65 -3.15 5.97
C TYR A 129 -6.01 -3.13 6.68
N GLY A 130 -6.72 -2.01 6.62
CA GLY A 130 -8.06 -1.89 7.20
C GLY A 130 -9.05 -2.92 6.68
N GLU A 131 -9.07 -3.18 5.37
CA GLU A 131 -9.94 -4.18 4.76
C GLU A 131 -9.63 -5.61 5.20
N ILE A 132 -8.35 -6.01 5.20
CA ILE A 132 -7.94 -7.38 5.54
C ILE A 132 -8.27 -7.71 7.00
N TYR A 133 -8.06 -6.75 7.91
CA TYR A 133 -8.25 -6.96 9.34
C TYR A 133 -9.65 -6.57 9.84
N GLY A 134 -10.50 -5.99 8.99
CA GLY A 134 -11.81 -5.49 9.39
C GLY A 134 -11.75 -4.24 10.27
N GLU A 135 -10.68 -3.45 10.15
CA GLU A 135 -10.38 -2.26 10.96
C GLU A 135 -10.31 -0.99 10.09
N LEU A 136 -11.19 -0.87 9.09
CA LEU A 136 -11.15 0.24 8.12
C LEU A 136 -11.37 1.60 8.80
N ASP A 137 -12.25 1.66 9.78
CA ASP A 137 -12.50 2.83 10.63
C ASP A 137 -11.24 3.29 11.38
N THR A 138 -10.55 2.35 12.03
CA THR A 138 -9.39 2.60 12.88
C THR A 138 -8.15 2.93 12.05
N SER A 139 -7.96 2.22 10.93
CA SER A 139 -6.83 2.46 10.02
C SER A 139 -6.90 3.84 9.36
N LEU A 140 -8.08 4.26 8.87
CA LEU A 140 -8.29 5.58 8.31
C LEU A 140 -8.15 6.69 9.36
N ALA A 141 -8.70 6.50 10.56
CA ALA A 141 -8.54 7.46 11.66
C ALA A 141 -7.07 7.67 12.04
N LYS A 142 -6.26 6.60 12.06
CA LYS A 142 -4.81 6.68 12.28
C LYS A 142 -4.11 7.43 11.14
N TRP A 143 -4.51 7.19 9.89
CA TRP A 143 -3.93 7.87 8.72
C TRP A 143 -4.18 9.39 8.77
N VAL A 144 -5.40 9.82 9.06
CA VAL A 144 -5.74 11.24 9.23
C VAL A 144 -4.91 11.85 10.37
N LYS A 145 -4.87 11.19 11.54
CA LYS A 145 -4.12 11.69 12.69
C LYS A 145 -2.60 11.80 12.44
N ALA A 146 -2.05 10.92 11.61
CA ALA A 146 -0.63 10.91 11.27
C ALA A 146 -0.23 12.08 10.35
N ARG A 147 -1.20 12.75 9.72
CA ARG A 147 -0.97 13.92 8.87
C ARG A 147 -1.28 15.19 9.68
N PRO A 148 -0.29 16.07 9.91
CA PRO A 148 -0.56 17.35 10.54
C PRO A 148 -1.48 18.15 9.62
N ARG A 149 -2.60 18.67 10.15
CA ARG A 149 -3.49 19.56 9.40
C ARG A 149 -2.66 20.71 8.84
N ARG A 150 -2.51 20.73 7.52
CA ARG A 150 -1.85 21.84 6.82
C ARG A 150 -2.90 22.93 6.63
N GLU A 151 -2.77 24.00 7.41
CA GLU A 151 -3.56 25.24 7.30
C GLU A 151 -3.32 25.95 5.96
#